data_AF-A0A401Q7A5-F1
#
_entry.id   AF-A0A401Q7A5-F1
#
_cell.length_a   1.000
_cell.length_b   1.000
_cell.length_c   1.000
_cell.angle_alpha   90.00
_cell.angle_beta   90.00
_cell.angle_gamma   90.00
#
_symmetry.space_group_name_H-M   'P 1'
#
loop_
_entity.id
_entity.type
_entity.pdbx_description
1 polymer ?
#
loop_
_entity_poly.entity_id
_entity_poly.type
_entity_poly.pdbx_seq_one_letter_code
_entity_poly.pdbx_strand_id
1 'polypeptide(L)' 'DHYWVIDTDYDNYAITYACRRQKDDGTCDDGYAIIFSRNPLGLPPNIQRIVRQKQEEICLAGQFEPVLQSGACP' A
#
# COMPACT_ATOMS: atom_id res chain seq x y z
N ASP A 1 -5.29 -16.31 -3.01
CA ASP A 1 -4.63 -15.00 -3.07
C ASP A 1 -3.36 -14.99 -2.26
N HIS A 2 -2.30 -14.43 -2.84
CA HIS A 2 -1.06 -14.17 -2.14
C HIS A 2 -1.16 -12.76 -1.55
N TYR A 3 -1.17 -12.66 -0.22
CA TYR A 3 -1.24 -11.39 0.49
C TYR A 3 0.10 -11.09 1.13
N TRP A 4 0.80 -10.08 0.62
CA TRP A 4 2.17 -9.79 0.99
C TRP A 4 2.23 -8.51 1.82
N VAL A 5 2.93 -8.57 2.94
CA VAL A 5 3.36 -7.37 3.67
C VAL A 5 4.72 -6.98 3.09
N ILE A 6 4.75 -5.90 2.32
CA ILE A 6 5.95 -5.40 1.66
C ILE A 6 6.88 -4.71 2.67
N ASP A 7 6.30 -3.90 3.56
CA ASP A 7 7.02 -3.22 4.62
C ASP A 7 6.06 -2.83 5.75
N THR A 8 6.54 -2.77 6.97
CA THR A 8 5.79 -2.32 8.14
C THR A 8 6.73 -2.07 9.32
N ASP A 9 6.45 -1.03 10.08
CA ASP A 9 7.06 -0.83 11.41
C ASP A 9 6.14 -1.28 12.55
N TYR A 10 5.00 -1.89 12.22
CA TYR A 10 3.93 -2.35 13.11
C TYR A 10 3.17 -1.25 13.87
N ASP A 11 3.86 -0.16 14.21
CA ASP A 11 3.41 0.91 15.10
C ASP A 11 2.83 2.12 14.37
N ASN A 12 3.20 2.36 13.10
CA ASN A 12 2.75 3.54 12.36
C ASN A 12 2.13 3.20 11.01
N TYR A 13 2.75 2.31 10.24
CA TYR A 13 2.31 2.04 8.86
C TYR A 13 2.52 0.58 8.45
N ALA A 14 1.80 0.17 7.41
CA ALA A 14 2.09 -1.04 6.67
C ALA A 14 1.79 -0.85 5.18
N ILE A 15 2.60 -1.43 4.32
CA ILE A 15 2.39 -1.48 2.88
C ILE A 15 2.08 -2.92 2.52
N THR A 16 0.92 -3.13 1.93
CA THR A 16 0.48 -4.46 1.49
C THR A 16 0.32 -4.50 0.00
N TYR A 17 0.52 -5.68 -0.57
CA TYR A 17 0.34 -5.95 -1.97
C TYR A 17 -0.32 -7.33 -2.15
N ALA A 18 -1.24 -7.42 -3.09
CA ALA A 18 -1.82 -8.68 -3.50
C ALA A 18 -1.99 -8.70 -5.02
N CYS A 19 -1.61 -9.82 -5.63
CA CYS A 19 -1.84 -10.09 -7.04
C CYS A 19 -2.84 -11.23 -7.18
N ARG A 20 -4.00 -10.95 -7.78
CA ARG A 20 -5.07 -11.94 -8.03
C ARG A 20 -4.81 -12.76 -9.28
N ARG A 21 -4.22 -12.13 -10.32
CA ARG A 21 -3.90 -12.78 -11.59
C ARG A 21 -2.53 -12.33 -12.09
N GLN A 22 -1.68 -13.30 -12.43
CA GLN A 22 -0.40 -13.07 -13.08
C GLN A 22 -0.51 -13.31 -14.59
N LYS A 23 0.32 -12.62 -15.36
CA LYS A 23 0.53 -12.86 -16.80
C LYS A 23 1.53 -14.00 -17.00
N ASP A 24 1.65 -14.47 -18.25
CA ASP A 24 2.58 -15.54 -18.62
C ASP A 24 4.06 -15.17 -18.41
N ASP A 25 4.38 -13.86 -18.41
CA ASP A 25 5.73 -13.33 -18.12
C ASP A 25 6.03 -13.20 -16.61
N GLY A 26 5.08 -13.59 -15.74
CA GLY A 26 5.18 -13.52 -14.29
C GLY A 26 4.85 -12.15 -13.70
N THR A 27 4.58 -11.14 -14.51
CA THR A 27 4.12 -9.82 -14.01
C THR A 27 2.66 -9.89 -13.55
N CYS A 28 2.26 -8.97 -12.70
CA CYS A 28 0.87 -8.92 -12.24
C CYS A 28 -0.05 -8.27 -13.28
N ASP A 29 -1.20 -8.89 -13.52
CA ASP A 29 -2.27 -8.38 -14.39
C ASP A 29 -3.35 -7.63 -13.60
N ASP A 30 -3.81 -8.26 -12.51
CA ASP A 30 -4.84 -7.72 -11.63
C ASP A 30 -4.33 -7.79 -10.18
N GLY A 31 -3.87 -6.66 -9.68
CA GLY A 31 -3.32 -6.53 -8.34
C GLY A 31 -3.71 -5.21 -7.70
N TYR A 32 -3.62 -5.17 -6.38
CA TYR A 32 -3.87 -3.97 -5.60
C TYR A 32 -2.84 -3.84 -4.48
N ALA A 33 -2.62 -2.61 -4.04
CA ALA A 33 -1.79 -2.30 -2.89
C ALA A 33 -2.55 -1.36 -1.96
N ILE A 34 -2.33 -1.53 -0.65
CA ILE A 34 -2.95 -0.68 0.37
C ILE A 34 -1.85 -0.22 1.33
N ILE A 35 -1.86 1.08 1.60
CA ILE A 35 -1.04 1.71 2.64
C ILE A 35 -1.93 1.93 3.86
N PHE A 36 -1.63 1.20 4.93
CA PHE A 36 -2.30 1.34 6.21
C PHE A 36 -1.59 2.37 7.09
N SER A 37 -2.37 3.09 7.90
CA SER A 37 -1.89 4.01 8.92
C SER A 37 -2.54 3.66 10.25
N ARG A 38 -1.78 3.69 11.35
CA ARG A 38 -2.33 3.62 12.71
C ARG A 38 -3.01 4.92 13.14
N ASN A 39 -2.70 6.03 12.48
CA ASN A 39 -3.31 7.33 12.72
C ASN A 39 -4.26 7.70 11.55
N PRO A 40 -5.58 7.88 11.79
CA PRO A 40 -6.52 8.25 10.73
C PRO A 40 -6.28 9.65 10.15
N LEU A 41 -5.49 10.50 10.82
CA LEU A 41 -5.09 11.81 10.32
C LEU A 41 -3.95 11.75 9.27
N GLY A 42 -3.41 10.55 9.02
CA GLY A 42 -2.38 10.31 8.02
C GLY A 42 -1.01 9.98 8.61
N LEU A 43 -0.02 9.89 7.72
CA LEU A 43 1.33 9.44 8.04
C LEU A 43 2.26 10.62 8.40
N PRO A 44 3.15 10.47 9.39
CA PRO A 44 4.21 11.43 9.67
C PRO A 44 5.16 11.65 8.48
N PRO A 45 5.82 12.83 8.33
CA PRO A 45 6.67 13.13 7.17
C PRO A 45 7.82 12.14 6.91
N ASN A 46 8.44 11.60 7.97
CA ASN A 46 9.48 10.58 7.85
C ASN A 46 8.91 9.27 7.26
N ILE A 47 7.71 8.87 7.68
CA ILE A 47 7.05 7.66 7.17
C ILE A 47 6.56 7.87 5.73
N GLN A 48 6.07 9.06 5.37
CA GLN A 48 5.70 9.38 3.99
C GLN A 48 6.88 9.20 3.03
N ARG A 49 8.11 9.56 3.43
CA ARG A 49 9.31 9.33 2.61
C ARG A 49 9.59 7.85 2.40
N ILE A 50 9.45 7.03 3.44
CA ILE A 50 9.64 5.58 3.37
C ILE A 50 8.60 4.97 2.43
N VAL A 51 7.33 5.32 2.62
CA VAL A 51 6.22 4.85 1.77
C VAL A 51 6.47 5.23 0.30
N ARG A 52 6.85 6.47 0.01
CA ARG A 52 7.16 6.90 -1.35
C ARG A 52 8.30 6.09 -1.97
N GLN A 53 9.38 5.86 -1.23
CA GLN A 53 10.49 5.03 -1.69
C GLN A 53 10.02 3.59 -2.01
N LYS A 54 9.19 3.00 -1.13
CA LYS A 54 8.64 1.65 -1.35
C LYS A 54 7.70 1.57 -2.54
N GLN A 55 6.92 2.63 -2.82
CA GLN A 55 6.08 2.70 -4.02
C GLN A 55 6.92 2.66 -5.31
N GLU A 56 8.09 3.31 -5.32
CA GLU A 56 9.06 3.25 -6.43
C GLU A 56 9.66 1.84 -6.55
N GLU A 57 10.07 1.22 -5.44
CA GLU A 57 10.65 -0.14 -5.41
C GLU A 57 9.70 -1.23 -5.92
N ILE A 58 8.38 -1.06 -5.74
CA ILE A 58 7.35 -2.01 -6.21
C ILE A 58 6.69 -1.60 -7.53
N CYS A 59 7.24 -0.61 -8.24
CA CYS A 59 6.73 -0.12 -9.54
C CYS A 59 5.29 0.42 -9.52
N LEU A 60 4.82 0.93 -8.38
CA LEU A 60 3.47 1.50 -8.20
C LEU A 60 3.48 3.00 -7.87
N ALA A 61 4.61 3.68 -8.07
CA ALA A 61 4.71 5.12 -7.87
C ALA A 61 3.68 5.89 -8.72
N GLY A 62 2.96 6.81 -8.09
CA GLY A 62 1.93 7.62 -8.75
C GLY A 62 0.59 6.91 -9.03
N GLN A 63 0.43 5.64 -8.60
CA GLN A 63 -0.81 4.88 -8.82
C GLN A 63 -1.75 4.84 -7.59
N PHE A 64 -1.33 5.44 -6.48
CA PHE A 64 -2.11 5.42 -5.24
C PHE A 64 -3.00 6.65 -5.14
N GLU A 65 -4.23 6.42 -4.70
CA GLU A 65 -5.22 7.46 -4.42
C GLU A 65 -5.54 7.52 -2.92
N PRO A 66 -5.74 8.73 -2.35
CA PRO A 66 -6.17 8.87 -0.96
C PRO A 66 -7.57 8.26 -0.74
N VAL A 67 -7.76 7.57 0.39
CA VAL A 67 -9.05 7.02 0.79
C VAL A 67 -9.66 7.84 1.91
N LEU A 68 -10.83 8.44 1.67
CA LEU A 68 -11.56 9.21 2.68
C LEU A 68 -12.21 8.26 3.72
N GLN A 69 -11.89 8.48 5.00
CA GLN A 69 -12.55 7.82 6.12
C GLN A 69 -13.68 8.73 6.65
N SER A 70 -14.88 8.58 6.09
CA SER A 70 -16.04 9.42 6.42
C SER A 70 -16.87 8.94 7.61
N GLY A 71 -16.58 7.75 8.14
CA GLY A 71 -17.43 7.11 9.16
C GLY A 71 -18.76 6.59 8.60
N ALA A 72 -18.88 6.39 7.28
CA ALA A 72 -20.08 5.85 6.65
C ALA A 72 -20.42 4.42 7.11
N CYS A 73 -19.40 3.66 7.54
CA CYS A 73 -19.55 2.34 8.12
C CYS A 73 -19.08 2.37 9.60
N PRO A 74 -19.86 1.83 10.55
CA PRO A 74 -19.51 1.76 11.97
C PRO A 74 -18.53 0.64 12.30
#